data_AF-A0A1B1E1Q8-F1
#
_entry.id   AF-A0A1B1E1Q8-F1
#
_cell.length_a   1.000
_cell.length_b   1.000
_cell.length_c   1.000
_cell.angle_alpha   90.00
_cell.angle_beta   90.00
_cell.angle_gamma   90.00
#
_symmetry.space_group_name_H-M   'P 1'
#
loop_
_entity.id
_entity.type
_entity.pdbx_description
1 polymer ?
#
loop_
_entity_poly.entity_id
_entity_poly.type
_entity_poly.pdbx_seq_one_letter_code
_entity_poly.pdbx_strand_id
1 'polypeptide(L)'
;MPDAVGGTSLTVTSQLEDANIYIMHVPKLKDAKSEVLFYDKFNKETDTCAGESAVESIKGYLGSSLNYANKGNDIDKIGKAICYVDKMYKGTDAHPYKKELCHALYFWIGDILFNNVKDSDSLSLIISMICEQLHNSYTQHGCEIICETIGKDLFLKRKTIFDYYHDYSVIQTAILNHEEAPCAQLYSQYLDAIIPIYEGVRSGCGGVPTSGSYCEQFKKCLMILMIQNSCN
;
A
#
# COMPACT_ATOMS: atom_id res chain seq x y z
N MET A 1 41.49 -21.32 -52.67
CA MET A 1 40.58 -21.57 -51.53
C MET A 1 40.71 -20.38 -50.61
N PRO A 2 39.69 -19.52 -50.49
CA PRO A 2 39.73 -18.34 -49.65
C PRO A 2 39.09 -18.65 -48.29
N ASP A 3 39.83 -18.45 -47.20
CA ASP A 3 39.25 -18.41 -45.86
C ASP A 3 38.79 -17.00 -45.54
N ALA A 4 37.56 -16.93 -45.03
CA ALA A 4 36.74 -15.74 -44.92
C ALA A 4 37.23 -14.75 -43.86
N VAL A 5 37.46 -13.50 -44.29
CA VAL A 5 37.43 -12.34 -43.40
C VAL A 5 35.98 -11.83 -43.37
N GLY A 6 35.22 -12.31 -42.40
CA GLY A 6 33.87 -11.83 -42.08
C GLY A 6 33.91 -10.98 -40.82
N GLY A 7 34.27 -9.71 -40.96
CA GLY A 7 34.10 -8.72 -39.90
C GLY A 7 32.64 -8.29 -39.84
N THR A 8 31.90 -8.76 -38.84
CA THR A 8 30.66 -8.14 -38.40
C THR A 8 30.87 -7.52 -37.04
N SER A 9 30.98 -6.19 -37.04
CA SER A 9 30.85 -5.32 -35.89
C SER A 9 29.54 -5.62 -35.18
N LEU A 10 29.60 -6.17 -33.97
CA LEU A 10 28.47 -6.18 -33.04
C LEU A 10 28.68 -5.04 -32.07
N THR A 11 28.02 -3.92 -32.37
CA THR A 11 27.77 -2.83 -31.44
C THR A 11 27.07 -3.39 -30.20
N VAL A 12 27.77 -3.40 -29.06
CA VAL A 12 27.15 -3.62 -27.74
C VAL A 12 26.44 -2.32 -27.37
N THR A 13 25.25 -2.12 -27.92
CA THR A 13 24.30 -1.10 -27.47
C THR A 13 23.38 -1.70 -26.41
N SER A 14 23.38 -1.04 -25.25
CA SER A 14 22.27 -0.95 -24.28
C SER A 14 21.62 -2.26 -23.83
N GLN A 15 22.16 -2.82 -22.74
CA GLN A 15 21.34 -3.55 -21.76
C GLN A 15 21.59 -2.95 -20.37
N LEU A 16 21.01 -1.76 -20.17
CA LEU A 16 20.73 -1.17 -18.86
C LEU A 16 19.27 -0.69 -18.88
N GLU A 17 18.33 -1.58 -19.19
CA GLU A 17 16.89 -1.25 -19.12
C GLU A 17 16.04 -2.25 -18.31
N ASP A 18 16.61 -3.37 -17.86
CA ASP A 18 15.88 -4.31 -17.01
C ASP A 18 16.49 -4.34 -15.60
N ALA A 19 16.40 -3.22 -14.89
CA ALA A 19 16.49 -3.26 -13.44
C ALA A 19 15.26 -4.03 -12.93
N ASN A 20 15.47 -5.34 -12.72
CA ASN A 20 14.60 -6.26 -11.98
C ASN A 20 13.65 -5.53 -11.03
N ILE A 21 12.39 -5.33 -11.46
CA ILE A 21 11.29 -5.00 -10.56
C ILE A 21 10.94 -6.31 -9.84
N TYR A 22 11.80 -6.69 -8.90
CA TYR A 22 11.45 -7.69 -7.92
C TYR A 22 10.43 -7.00 -7.02
N ILE A 23 9.14 -7.18 -7.31
CA ILE A 23 8.13 -7.07 -6.26
C ILE A 23 8.53 -8.16 -5.29
N MET A 24 9.31 -7.81 -4.26
CA MET A 24 9.63 -8.74 -3.19
C MET A 24 8.30 -9.15 -2.60
N HIS A 25 7.90 -10.39 -2.88
CA HIS A 25 6.69 -10.96 -2.36
C HIS A 25 6.92 -11.17 -0.88
N VAL A 26 6.51 -10.19 -0.07
CA VAL A 26 6.51 -10.31 1.38
C VAL A 26 5.55 -11.46 1.72
N PRO A 27 6.03 -12.54 2.39
CA PRO A 27 5.18 -13.66 2.74
C PRO A 27 3.97 -13.19 3.55
N LYS A 28 2.78 -13.71 3.22
CA LYS A 28 1.58 -13.41 4.01
C LYS A 28 1.69 -14.06 5.40
N LEU A 29 1.54 -13.24 6.43
CA LEU A 29 1.51 -13.73 7.80
C LEU A 29 0.13 -14.29 8.13
N LYS A 30 0.11 -15.43 8.82
CA LYS A 30 -1.13 -15.94 9.42
C LYS A 30 -1.58 -14.94 10.49
N ASP A 31 -2.88 -14.65 10.53
CA ASP A 31 -3.48 -13.72 11.49
C ASP A 31 -2.92 -12.29 11.43
N ALA A 32 -2.39 -11.88 10.26
CA ALA A 32 -1.96 -10.51 9.99
C ALA A 32 -3.05 -9.51 10.42
N LYS A 33 -2.66 -8.56 11.27
CA LYS A 33 -3.58 -7.55 11.82
C LYS A 33 -4.07 -6.60 10.74
N SER A 34 -3.20 -6.23 9.79
CA SER A 34 -3.56 -5.44 8.61
C SER A 34 -4.74 -6.08 7.86
N GLU A 35 -4.66 -7.39 7.63
CA GLU A 35 -5.71 -8.16 6.96
C GLU A 35 -6.98 -8.24 7.83
N VAL A 36 -6.86 -8.76 9.05
CA VAL A 36 -8.01 -9.09 9.92
C VAL A 36 -8.79 -7.84 10.36
N LEU A 37 -8.08 -6.74 10.64
CA LEU A 37 -8.69 -5.52 11.18
C LEU A 37 -9.22 -4.60 10.08
N PHE A 38 -8.67 -4.67 8.86
CA PHE A 38 -9.02 -3.76 7.79
C PHE A 38 -9.53 -4.48 6.55
N TYR A 39 -8.65 -5.21 5.86
CA TYR A 39 -8.94 -5.70 4.51
C TYR A 39 -10.07 -6.73 4.48
N ASP A 40 -10.13 -7.61 5.47
CA ASP A 40 -11.22 -8.55 5.65
C ASP A 40 -12.57 -7.82 5.82
N LYS A 41 -12.57 -6.69 6.54
CA LYS A 41 -13.79 -5.88 6.74
C LYS A 41 -14.26 -5.29 5.43
N PHE A 42 -13.34 -4.70 4.66
CA PHE A 42 -13.64 -4.14 3.34
C PHE A 42 -14.10 -5.20 2.34
N ASN A 43 -13.48 -6.39 2.37
CA ASN A 43 -13.80 -7.50 1.49
C ASN A 43 -15.17 -8.14 1.79
N LYS A 44 -15.57 -8.15 3.06
CA LYS A 44 -16.82 -8.79 3.54
C LYS A 44 -18.00 -7.82 3.62
N GLU A 45 -17.78 -6.52 3.49
CA GLU A 45 -18.85 -5.53 3.56
C GLU A 45 -19.88 -5.73 2.44
N THR A 46 -21.15 -5.74 2.83
CA THR A 46 -22.29 -5.93 1.93
C THR A 46 -23.19 -4.71 1.87
N ASP A 47 -23.14 -3.85 2.88
CA ASP A 47 -24.01 -2.71 3.00
C ASP A 47 -23.61 -1.59 2.05
N THR A 48 -24.62 -0.87 1.57
CA THR A 48 -24.46 0.29 0.70
C THR A 48 -24.98 1.54 1.41
N CYS A 49 -24.32 2.68 1.19
CA CYS A 49 -24.81 3.99 1.60
C CYS A 49 -24.94 4.86 0.36
N ALA A 50 -26.08 4.72 -0.31
CA ALA A 50 -26.47 5.61 -1.38
C ALA A 50 -26.58 7.05 -0.85
N GLY A 51 -26.07 8.02 -1.61
CA GLY A 51 -26.08 9.43 -1.23
C GLY A 51 -24.86 9.92 -0.46
N GLU A 52 -23.93 9.04 -0.05
CA GLU A 52 -22.69 9.49 0.58
C GLU A 52 -21.73 10.08 -0.46
N SER A 53 -21.33 11.33 -0.23
CA SER A 53 -20.53 12.11 -1.19
C SER A 53 -19.20 11.46 -1.55
N ALA A 54 -18.53 10.82 -0.59
CA ALA A 54 -17.29 10.09 -0.83
C ALA A 54 -17.48 8.91 -1.79
N VAL A 55 -18.57 8.15 -1.62
CA VAL A 55 -18.91 7.01 -2.48
C VAL A 55 -19.21 7.50 -3.89
N GLU A 56 -20.02 8.56 -4.04
CA GLU A 56 -20.41 9.10 -5.34
C GLU A 56 -19.22 9.68 -6.12
N SER A 57 -18.38 10.49 -5.47
CA SER A 57 -17.17 11.06 -6.08
C SER A 57 -16.22 9.96 -6.57
N ILE A 58 -15.90 8.98 -5.72
CA ILE A 58 -14.96 7.91 -6.07
C ILE A 58 -15.53 7.03 -7.18
N LYS A 59 -16.83 6.67 -7.14
CA LYS A 59 -17.49 5.95 -8.24
C LYS A 59 -17.45 6.76 -9.53
N GLY A 60 -17.60 8.08 -9.47
CA GLY A 60 -17.49 8.98 -10.62
C GLY A 60 -16.09 9.00 -11.25
N TYR A 61 -15.04 9.10 -10.43
CA TYR A 61 -13.65 9.03 -10.90
C TYR A 61 -13.34 7.70 -11.59
N LEU A 62 -13.76 6.59 -10.97
CA LEU A 62 -13.54 5.25 -11.51
C LEU A 62 -14.38 4.98 -12.77
N GLY A 63 -15.63 5.41 -12.80
CA GLY A 63 -16.51 5.26 -13.96
C GLY A 63 -16.06 6.08 -15.18
N SER A 64 -15.39 7.20 -14.94
CA SER A 64 -14.83 8.06 -16.00
C SER A 64 -13.47 7.56 -16.54
N SER A 65 -12.81 6.66 -15.81
CA SER A 65 -11.55 6.06 -16.23
C SER A 65 -11.79 4.95 -17.26
N LEU A 66 -11.23 5.08 -18.46
CA LEU A 66 -11.30 4.05 -19.51
C LEU A 66 -10.82 2.68 -19.01
N ASN A 67 -9.87 2.66 -18.08
CA ASN A 67 -9.29 1.45 -17.49
C ASN A 67 -10.25 0.74 -16.51
N TYR A 68 -11.25 1.45 -15.99
CA TYR A 68 -12.09 0.96 -14.89
C TYR A 68 -13.60 1.03 -15.14
N ALA A 69 -14.05 1.73 -16.18
CA ALA A 69 -15.46 1.87 -16.53
C ALA A 69 -16.20 0.53 -16.67
N ASN A 70 -15.52 -0.52 -17.14
CA ASN A 70 -16.09 -1.87 -17.30
C ASN A 70 -15.89 -2.78 -16.07
N LYS A 71 -15.35 -2.26 -14.96
CA LYS A 71 -15.07 -3.00 -13.72
C LYS A 71 -16.14 -2.74 -12.66
N GLY A 72 -17.42 -2.81 -13.06
CA GLY A 72 -18.56 -2.47 -12.21
C GLY A 72 -18.57 -3.19 -10.86
N ASN A 73 -18.18 -4.46 -10.81
CA ASN A 73 -18.08 -5.24 -9.58
C ASN A 73 -17.03 -4.66 -8.61
N ASP A 74 -15.86 -4.26 -9.12
CA ASP A 74 -14.82 -3.68 -8.27
C ASP A 74 -15.21 -2.27 -7.81
N ILE A 75 -15.85 -1.48 -8.67
CA ILE A 75 -16.40 -0.15 -8.31
C ILE A 75 -17.43 -0.29 -7.20
N ASP A 76 -18.32 -1.29 -7.29
CA ASP A 76 -19.32 -1.55 -6.25
C ASP A 76 -18.68 -2.01 -4.94
N LYS A 77 -17.69 -2.91 -5.01
CA LYS A 77 -16.91 -3.37 -3.87
C LYS A 77 -16.19 -2.21 -3.17
N ILE A 78 -15.59 -1.30 -3.94
CA ILE A 78 -14.96 -0.08 -3.41
C ILE A 78 -16.00 0.82 -2.73
N GLY A 79 -17.17 1.00 -3.35
CA GLY A 79 -18.26 1.77 -2.76
C GLY A 79 -18.73 1.22 -1.41
N LYS A 80 -18.85 -0.10 -1.28
CA LYS A 80 -19.19 -0.78 -0.02
C LYS A 80 -18.11 -0.59 1.04
N ALA A 81 -16.83 -0.73 0.68
CA ALA A 81 -15.73 -0.50 1.61
C ALA A 81 -15.66 0.96 2.12
N ILE A 82 -15.87 1.94 1.24
CA ILE A 82 -16.00 3.36 1.63
C ILE A 82 -17.17 3.51 2.59
N CYS A 83 -18.29 2.82 2.33
CA CYS A 83 -19.46 2.87 3.19
C CYS A 83 -19.20 2.37 4.62
N TYR A 84 -18.49 1.25 4.74
CA TYR A 84 -18.04 0.75 6.04
C TYR A 84 -17.23 1.82 6.78
N VAL A 85 -16.26 2.43 6.10
CA VAL A 85 -15.39 3.45 6.70
C VAL A 85 -16.19 4.71 7.10
N ASP A 86 -17.15 5.14 6.28
CA ASP A 86 -18.08 6.22 6.61
C ASP A 86 -18.82 5.96 7.92
N LYS A 87 -19.39 4.76 8.08
CA LYS A 87 -20.07 4.36 9.31
C LYS A 87 -19.13 4.36 10.51
N MET A 88 -17.90 3.86 10.35
CA MET A 88 -16.92 3.86 11.44
C MET A 88 -16.47 5.29 11.82
N TYR A 89 -16.39 6.23 10.87
CA TYR A 89 -16.01 7.62 11.15
C TYR A 89 -17.15 8.47 11.70
N LYS A 90 -18.33 8.40 11.08
CA LYS A 90 -19.49 9.27 11.37
C LYS A 90 -20.46 8.65 12.38
N GLY A 91 -20.43 7.33 12.56
CA GLY A 91 -21.30 6.61 13.48
C GLY A 91 -20.77 6.55 14.92
N THR A 92 -21.53 5.84 15.76
CA THR A 92 -21.20 5.57 17.17
C THR A 92 -20.29 4.35 17.35
N ASP A 93 -20.00 3.62 16.27
CA ASP A 93 -19.22 2.40 16.33
C ASP A 93 -17.75 2.69 16.67
N ALA A 94 -17.24 1.96 17.65
CA ALA A 94 -15.85 2.07 18.08
C ALA A 94 -14.98 1.11 17.26
N HIS A 95 -14.21 1.64 16.31
CA HIS A 95 -13.12 0.90 15.69
C HIS A 95 -11.81 1.17 16.46
N PRO A 96 -11.07 0.14 16.92
CA PRO A 96 -9.85 0.33 17.72
C PRO A 96 -8.74 1.05 16.94
N TYR A 97 -8.80 1.01 15.61
CA TYR A 97 -7.87 1.66 14.69
C TYR A 97 -8.60 2.64 13.77
N LYS A 98 -9.51 3.43 14.35
CA LYS A 98 -10.38 4.35 13.59
C LYS A 98 -9.57 5.37 12.78
N LYS A 99 -8.43 5.86 13.30
CA LYS A 99 -7.60 6.86 12.61
C LYS A 99 -6.90 6.29 11.38
N GLU A 100 -6.59 5.01 11.43
CA GLU A 100 -5.84 4.28 10.40
C GLU A 100 -6.75 3.69 9.32
N LEU A 101 -8.07 3.64 9.54
CA LEU A 101 -9.04 3.12 8.57
C LEU A 101 -8.95 3.81 7.21
N CYS A 102 -8.78 5.15 7.18
CA CYS A 102 -8.67 5.85 5.91
C CYS A 102 -7.36 5.52 5.16
N HIS A 103 -6.25 5.29 5.88
CA HIS A 103 -4.99 4.85 5.29
C HIS A 103 -5.13 3.43 4.73
N ALA A 104 -5.73 2.53 5.52
CA ALA A 104 -5.99 1.16 5.10
C ALA A 104 -6.90 1.14 3.86
N LEU A 105 -7.97 1.94 3.85
CA LEU A 105 -8.88 2.05 2.71
C LEU A 105 -8.17 2.59 1.46
N TYR A 106 -7.35 3.63 1.60
CA TYR A 106 -6.55 4.17 0.49
C TYR A 106 -5.62 3.11 -0.11
N PHE A 107 -4.85 2.41 0.73
CA PHE A 107 -3.94 1.37 0.25
C PHE A 107 -4.68 0.19 -0.37
N TRP A 108 -5.81 -0.21 0.21
CA TRP A 108 -6.64 -1.29 -0.31
C TRP A 108 -7.27 -0.93 -1.66
N ILE A 109 -7.82 0.28 -1.82
CA ILE A 109 -8.35 0.74 -3.11
C ILE A 109 -7.25 0.72 -4.16
N GLY A 110 -6.10 1.34 -3.89
CA GLY A 110 -5.01 1.39 -4.87
C GLY A 110 -4.44 0.01 -5.23
N ASP A 111 -4.40 -0.94 -4.29
CA ASP A 111 -4.02 -2.33 -4.57
C ASP A 111 -4.98 -2.99 -5.58
N ILE A 112 -6.30 -2.82 -5.41
CA ILE A 112 -7.28 -3.29 -6.39
C ILE A 112 -7.04 -2.63 -7.76
N LEU A 113 -6.86 -1.31 -7.79
CA LEU A 113 -6.66 -0.58 -9.04
C LEU A 113 -5.39 -1.02 -9.78
N PHE A 114 -4.27 -1.13 -9.08
CA PHE A 114 -2.98 -1.49 -9.66
C PHE A 114 -2.84 -2.98 -10.03
N ASN A 115 -3.66 -3.86 -9.46
CA ASN A 115 -3.70 -5.28 -9.83
C ASN A 115 -4.55 -5.54 -11.09
N ASN A 116 -5.46 -4.62 -11.43
CA ASN A 116 -6.41 -4.80 -12.52
C ASN A 116 -6.01 -4.14 -13.85
N VAL A 117 -4.97 -3.29 -13.87
CA VAL A 117 -4.60 -2.46 -15.02
C VAL A 117 -3.08 -2.39 -15.20
N LYS A 118 -2.62 -2.37 -16.46
CA LYS A 118 -1.18 -2.30 -16.81
C LYS A 118 -0.63 -0.87 -16.91
N ASP A 119 -1.46 0.11 -17.24
CA ASP A 119 -1.08 1.52 -17.34
C ASP A 119 -1.05 2.19 -15.96
N SER A 120 0.16 2.59 -15.51
CA SER A 120 0.39 3.09 -14.14
C SER A 120 0.14 4.58 -13.96
N ASP A 121 0.31 5.39 -15.00
CA ASP A 121 0.42 6.84 -14.84
C ASP A 121 -0.95 7.49 -14.71
N SER A 122 -1.90 7.06 -15.55
CA SER A 122 -3.32 7.46 -15.43
C SER A 122 -3.93 7.00 -14.10
N LEU A 123 -3.51 5.83 -13.60
CA LEU A 123 -3.95 5.32 -12.29
C LEU A 123 -3.38 6.11 -11.12
N SER A 124 -2.14 6.60 -11.22
CA SER A 124 -1.52 7.38 -10.15
C SER A 124 -2.29 8.67 -9.89
N LEU A 125 -2.80 9.32 -10.94
CA LEU A 125 -3.68 10.49 -10.83
C LEU A 125 -5.02 10.13 -10.17
N ILE A 126 -5.66 9.04 -10.59
CA ILE A 126 -6.93 8.58 -10.01
C ILE A 126 -6.77 8.27 -8.52
N ILE A 127 -5.68 7.59 -8.14
CA ILE A 127 -5.37 7.28 -6.74
C ILE A 127 -5.12 8.55 -5.93
N SER A 128 -4.48 9.57 -6.52
CA SER A 128 -4.32 10.88 -5.88
C SER A 128 -5.68 11.55 -5.63
N MET A 129 -6.58 11.55 -6.62
CA MET A 129 -7.94 12.10 -6.47
C MET A 129 -8.76 11.35 -5.42
N ILE A 130 -8.63 10.02 -5.38
CA ILE A 130 -9.25 9.19 -4.33
C ILE A 130 -8.70 9.57 -2.96
N CYS A 131 -7.39 9.72 -2.83
CA CYS A 131 -6.78 10.16 -1.57
C CYS A 131 -7.36 11.49 -1.11
N GLU A 132 -7.41 12.50 -1.99
CA GLU A 132 -7.95 13.82 -1.66
C GLU A 132 -9.40 13.74 -1.21
N GLN A 133 -10.21 12.91 -1.88
CA GLN A 133 -11.60 12.68 -1.47
C GLN A 133 -11.69 12.05 -0.08
N LEU A 134 -10.88 11.03 0.22
CA LEU A 134 -10.83 10.40 1.54
C LEU A 134 -10.35 11.39 2.62
N HIS A 135 -9.31 12.17 2.32
CA HIS A 135 -8.80 13.22 3.22
C HIS A 135 -9.90 14.22 3.56
N ASN A 136 -10.54 14.81 2.55
CA ASN A 136 -11.60 15.80 2.73
C ASN A 136 -12.79 15.24 3.51
N SER A 137 -13.11 13.96 3.31
CA SER A 137 -14.26 13.31 3.97
C SER A 137 -13.99 13.01 5.45
N TYR A 138 -12.74 12.74 5.84
CA TYR A 138 -12.43 12.17 7.16
C TYR A 138 -11.42 12.97 7.99
N THR A 139 -10.83 14.03 7.46
CA THR A 139 -9.83 14.85 8.19
C THR A 139 -10.38 15.40 9.51
N GLN A 140 -11.63 15.87 9.52
CA GLN A 140 -12.32 16.33 10.73
C GLN A 140 -12.53 15.23 11.78
N HIS A 141 -12.41 13.97 11.38
CA HIS A 141 -12.52 12.80 12.24
C HIS A 141 -11.16 12.14 12.53
N GLY A 142 -10.06 12.84 12.25
CA GLY A 142 -8.69 12.41 12.59
C GLY A 142 -8.02 11.52 11.54
N CYS A 143 -8.50 11.51 10.30
CA CYS A 143 -7.75 10.95 9.18
C CYS A 143 -6.63 11.90 8.75
N GLU A 144 -5.37 11.50 8.95
CA GLU A 144 -4.19 12.30 8.62
C GLU A 144 -3.46 11.79 7.36
N ILE A 145 -4.23 11.32 6.36
CA ILE A 145 -3.65 10.79 5.13
C ILE A 145 -2.99 11.90 4.29
N ILE A 146 -1.81 11.58 3.75
CA ILE A 146 -1.03 12.47 2.90
C ILE A 146 -1.22 12.07 1.44
N CYS A 147 -1.73 13.01 0.66
CA CYS A 147 -2.05 12.80 -0.75
C CYS A 147 -0.95 13.36 -1.64
N GLU A 148 -0.26 12.43 -2.31
CA GLU A 148 0.79 12.72 -3.28
C GLU A 148 0.51 11.87 -4.52
N THR A 149 0.71 12.43 -5.71
CA THR A 149 0.71 11.64 -6.94
C THR A 149 2.02 10.85 -7.01
N ILE A 150 1.95 9.56 -6.68
CA ILE A 150 3.08 8.65 -6.66
C ILE A 150 2.87 7.49 -7.62
N GLY A 151 3.95 7.03 -8.26
CA GLY A 151 3.90 5.87 -9.13
C GLY A 151 3.63 4.57 -8.37
N LYS A 152 3.17 3.54 -9.10
CA LYS A 152 2.81 2.21 -8.59
C LYS A 152 3.86 1.61 -7.65
N ASP A 153 5.13 1.65 -8.04
CA ASP A 153 6.22 1.06 -7.25
C ASP A 153 6.33 1.71 -5.86
N LEU A 154 6.39 3.04 -5.79
CA LEU A 154 6.45 3.75 -4.52
C LEU A 154 5.18 3.53 -3.70
N PHE A 155 4.00 3.52 -4.33
CA PHE A 155 2.73 3.22 -3.66
C PHE A 155 2.76 1.84 -2.98
N LEU A 156 3.17 0.80 -3.70
CA LEU A 156 3.22 -0.57 -3.18
C LEU A 156 4.23 -0.70 -2.04
N LYS A 157 5.38 -0.02 -2.13
CA LYS A 157 6.37 0.04 -1.04
C LYS A 157 5.78 0.71 0.22
N ARG A 158 5.08 1.83 0.06
CA ARG A 158 4.41 2.53 1.18
C ARG A 158 3.30 1.67 1.82
N LYS A 159 2.49 0.99 1.00
CA LYS A 159 1.50 0.01 1.48
C LYS A 159 2.16 -1.10 2.31
N THR A 160 3.24 -1.67 1.80
CA THR A 160 3.93 -2.78 2.49
C THR A 160 4.46 -2.34 3.86
N ILE A 161 4.98 -1.12 3.96
CA ILE A 161 5.42 -0.54 5.24
C ILE A 161 4.24 -0.32 6.19
N PHE A 162 3.09 0.15 5.68
CA PHE A 162 1.87 0.30 6.46
C PHE A 162 1.39 -1.05 7.01
N ASP A 163 1.35 -2.09 6.17
CA ASP A 163 0.96 -3.44 6.59
C ASP A 163 1.89 -3.97 7.67
N TYR A 164 3.20 -3.84 7.46
CA TYR A 164 4.22 -4.22 8.44
C TYR A 164 4.04 -3.53 9.80
N TYR A 165 3.75 -2.22 9.80
CA TYR A 165 3.54 -1.47 11.05
C TYR A 165 2.42 -2.08 11.90
N HIS A 166 1.33 -2.52 11.26
CA HIS A 166 0.20 -3.14 11.95
C HIS A 166 0.46 -4.61 12.31
N ASP A 167 1.18 -5.32 11.45
CA ASP A 167 1.49 -6.74 11.62
C ASP A 167 2.65 -6.99 12.59
N TYR A 168 3.42 -5.96 12.92
CA TYR A 168 4.60 -6.06 13.79
C TYR A 168 4.33 -6.79 15.10
N SER A 169 3.19 -6.55 15.74
CA SER A 169 2.88 -7.24 17.01
C SER A 169 2.63 -8.75 16.86
N VAL A 170 2.12 -9.20 15.70
CA VAL A 170 1.97 -10.63 15.38
C VAL A 170 3.35 -11.23 15.16
N ILE A 171 4.20 -10.51 14.45
CA ILE A 171 5.61 -10.85 14.25
C ILE A 171 6.34 -10.99 15.59
N GLN A 172 6.23 -10.00 16.47
CA GLN A 172 6.86 -9.99 17.79
C GLN A 172 6.39 -11.16 18.65
N THR A 173 5.09 -11.45 18.63
CA THR A 173 4.52 -12.58 19.38
C THR A 173 5.03 -13.92 18.85
N ALA A 174 5.10 -14.08 17.52
CA ALA A 174 5.64 -15.29 16.90
C ALA A 174 7.12 -15.53 17.24
N ILE A 175 7.92 -14.46 17.37
CA ILE A 175 9.33 -14.52 17.79
C ILE A 175 9.44 -14.97 19.26
N LEU A 176 8.69 -14.32 20.15
CA LEU A 176 8.78 -14.56 21.59
C LEU A 176 8.26 -15.93 22.01
N ASN A 177 7.34 -16.51 21.23
CA ASN A 177 6.70 -17.77 21.59
C ASN A 177 7.51 -19.02 21.20
N HIS A 178 8.69 -18.91 20.59
CA HIS A 178 9.76 -19.93 20.39
C HIS A 178 9.41 -21.39 19.98
N GLU A 179 8.15 -21.79 19.86
CA GLU A 179 7.75 -23.21 19.85
C GLU A 179 7.67 -23.83 18.44
N GLU A 180 7.82 -23.05 17.37
CA GLU A 180 7.74 -23.57 16.01
C GLU A 180 8.94 -23.11 15.16
N ALA A 181 9.86 -24.05 14.87
CA ALA A 181 10.95 -23.86 13.90
C ALA A 181 10.51 -23.27 12.52
N PRO A 182 9.28 -23.55 12.01
CA PRO A 182 8.74 -22.87 10.83
C PRO A 182 8.59 -21.34 10.98
N CYS A 183 8.32 -20.83 12.18
CA CYS A 183 8.10 -19.40 12.42
C CYS A 183 9.39 -18.59 12.28
N ALA A 184 10.53 -19.11 12.74
CA ALA A 184 11.82 -18.45 12.57
C ALA A 184 12.22 -18.32 11.08
N GLN A 185 11.93 -19.34 10.27
CA GLN A 185 12.21 -19.31 8.84
C GLN A 185 11.29 -18.36 8.07
N LEU A 186 9.97 -18.43 8.30
CA LEU A 186 9.01 -17.51 7.68
C LEU A 186 9.30 -16.06 8.08
N TYR A 187 9.70 -15.83 9.33
CA TYR A 187 10.08 -14.53 9.84
C TYR A 187 11.36 -13.99 9.18
N SER A 188 12.41 -14.80 9.07
CA SER A 188 13.64 -14.39 8.37
C SER A 188 13.30 -13.96 6.95
N GLN A 189 12.49 -14.75 6.22
CA GLN A 189 12.06 -14.41 4.87
C GLN A 189 11.25 -13.10 4.82
N TYR A 190 10.39 -12.87 5.81
CA TYR A 190 9.64 -11.63 5.91
C TYR A 190 10.56 -10.42 6.13
N LEU A 191 11.53 -10.52 7.06
CA LEU A 191 12.50 -9.46 7.31
C LEU A 191 13.39 -9.19 6.09
N ASP A 192 13.90 -10.24 5.47
CA ASP A 192 14.73 -10.16 4.27
C ASP A 192 14.01 -9.44 3.12
N ALA A 193 12.67 -9.59 3.05
CA ALA A 193 11.85 -8.89 2.07
C ALA A 193 11.51 -7.43 2.47
N ILE A 194 11.22 -7.14 3.74
CA ILE A 194 10.76 -5.80 4.15
C ILE A 194 11.89 -4.79 4.33
N ILE A 195 13.07 -5.22 4.77
CA ILE A 195 14.25 -4.34 4.99
C ILE A 195 14.60 -3.54 3.73
N PRO A 196 14.84 -4.16 2.56
CA PRO A 196 15.15 -3.41 1.34
C PRO A 196 14.02 -2.50 0.86
N ILE A 197 12.75 -2.84 1.09
CA ILE A 197 11.60 -1.98 0.79
C ILE A 197 11.65 -0.71 1.64
N TYR A 198 11.83 -0.90 2.95
CA TYR A 198 11.96 0.18 3.91
C TYR A 198 13.15 1.09 3.59
N GLU A 199 14.30 0.52 3.24
CA GLU A 199 15.48 1.29 2.84
C GLU A 199 15.26 2.07 1.54
N GLY A 200 14.54 1.49 0.58
CA GLY A 200 14.11 2.18 -0.64
C GLY A 200 13.23 3.40 -0.33
N VAL A 201 12.28 3.30 0.59
CA VAL A 201 11.45 4.44 1.01
C VAL A 201 12.25 5.46 1.82
N ARG A 202 13.12 4.99 2.71
CA ARG A 202 13.99 5.84 3.55
C ARG A 202 14.94 6.68 2.70
N SER A 203 15.61 6.07 1.72
CA SER A 203 16.52 6.76 0.80
C SER A 203 15.78 7.80 -0.05
N GLY A 204 14.56 7.49 -0.50
CA GLY A 204 13.68 8.45 -1.18
C GLY A 204 13.31 9.68 -0.33
N CYS A 205 13.42 9.59 1.00
CA CYS A 205 13.18 10.68 1.94
C CYS A 205 14.42 11.55 2.24
N GLY A 206 15.53 11.41 1.50
CA GLY A 206 16.86 11.99 1.75
C GLY A 206 17.03 13.51 1.61
N GLY A 207 15.98 14.32 1.80
CA GLY A 207 16.01 15.79 1.81
C GLY A 207 15.63 16.42 3.15
N VAL A 208 15.59 17.76 3.21
CA VAL A 208 14.97 18.49 4.33
C VAL A 208 13.49 18.09 4.37
N PRO A 209 13.00 17.43 5.44
CA PRO A 209 11.60 17.08 5.52
C PRO A 209 10.77 18.36 5.48
N THR A 210 9.89 18.47 4.48
CA THR A 210 8.82 19.46 4.52
C THR A 210 7.81 19.02 5.56
N SER A 211 7.41 19.97 6.41
CA SER A 211 6.37 19.76 7.43
C SER A 211 5.10 19.23 6.76
N GLY A 212 4.55 18.13 7.27
CA GLY A 212 3.36 17.48 6.74
C GLY A 212 3.58 16.54 5.55
N SER A 213 4.84 16.20 5.21
CA SER A 213 5.16 15.23 4.15
C SER A 213 5.08 13.78 4.62
N TYR A 214 4.89 12.85 3.68
CA TYR A 214 4.92 11.40 3.98
C TYR A 214 6.21 11.02 4.70
N CYS A 215 7.33 11.61 4.29
CA CYS A 215 8.64 11.37 4.89
C CYS A 215 8.74 11.80 6.35
N GLU A 216 7.97 12.80 6.80
CA GLU A 216 7.91 13.16 8.22
C GLU A 216 7.16 12.09 9.03
N GLN A 217 5.98 11.64 8.54
CA GLN A 217 5.22 10.57 9.19
C GLN A 217 6.01 9.25 9.22
N PHE A 218 6.67 8.92 8.12
CA PHE A 218 7.53 7.74 8.00
C PHE A 218 8.66 7.77 9.04
N LYS A 219 9.34 8.91 9.23
CA LYS A 219 10.38 9.08 10.26
C LYS A 219 9.86 8.95 11.68
N LYS A 220 8.61 9.34 11.97
CA LYS A 220 7.99 9.13 13.29
C LYS A 220 7.74 7.64 13.56
N CYS A 221 7.27 6.90 12.55
CA CYS A 221 7.10 5.45 12.64
C CYS A 221 8.44 4.70 12.83
N LEU A 222 9.51 5.22 12.19
CA LEU A 222 10.88 4.72 12.29
C LEU A 222 11.39 4.67 13.75
N MET A 223 11.05 5.67 14.55
CA MET A 223 11.44 5.72 15.96
C MET A 223 10.81 4.58 16.78
N ILE A 224 9.58 4.18 16.46
CA ILE A 224 8.88 3.09 17.17
C ILE A 224 9.55 1.74 16.89
N LEU A 225 9.91 1.49 15.63
CA LEU A 225 10.56 0.24 15.21
C LEU A 225 12.01 0.11 15.71
N MET A 226 12.78 1.21 15.76
CA MET A 226 14.16 1.17 16.26
C MET A 226 14.25 1.04 17.80
N ILE A 227 13.28 1.56 18.55
CA ILE A 227 13.21 1.38 20.01
C ILE A 227 13.00 -0.09 20.38
N GLN A 228 12.26 -0.85 19.55
CA GLN A 228 12.01 -2.27 19.78
C GLN A 228 13.18 -3.18 19.37
N ASN A 229 14.03 -2.74 18.45
CA ASN A 229 15.28 -3.42 18.08
C ASN A 229 16.47 -3.11 19.01
N SER A 230 16.27 -2.32 20.07
CA SER A 230 17.31 -1.97 21.05
C SER A 230 17.34 -2.90 22.27
N CYS A 231 16.60 -4.02 22.28
CA CYS A 231 16.81 -5.10 23.23
C CYS A 231 17.96 -6.01 22.74
N ASN A 232 19.19 -5.54 22.94
CA ASN A 232 20.37 -6.37 23.15
C ASN A 232 20.88 -6.09 24.56
#